data_AF-A0A932GM17-F1
#
_entry.id   AF-A0A932GM17-F1
#
_cell.length_a   1.000
_cell.length_b   1.000
_cell.length_c   1.000
_cell.angle_alpha   90.00
_cell.angle_beta   90.00
_cell.angle_gamma   90.00
#
_symmetry.space_group_name_H-M   'P 1'
#
loop_
_entity.id
_entity.type
_entity.pdbx_description
1 polymer ?
#
loop_
_entity_poly.entity_id
_entity_poly.type
_entity_poly.pdbx_seq_one_letter_code
_entity_poly.pdbx_strand_id
1 'polypeptide(L)' 'MSRVILKGRGQITIPAKIRKVLDLDAGALLQVEVSRGRIVLTPLQVVQRTQEEEGRGPQEGQRG' A
#
# COMPACT_ATOMS: atom_id res chain seq x y z
N MET A 1 8.57 6.44 -21.84
CA MET A 1 9.09 7.27 -20.73
C MET A 1 8.27 8.54 -20.64
N SER A 2 7.98 9.02 -19.44
CA SER A 2 7.25 10.28 -19.21
C SER A 2 8.07 11.18 -18.28
N ARG A 3 8.11 12.49 -18.56
CA ARG A 3 8.73 13.48 -17.68
C ARG A 3 7.65 14.10 -16.79
N VAL A 4 7.98 14.36 -15.53
CA VAL A 4 7.11 15.04 -14.57
C VAL A 4 7.89 16.17 -13.90
N ILE A 5 7.17 17.19 -13.43
CA ILE A 5 7.75 18.32 -12.70
C ILE A 5 7.36 18.19 -11.23
N LEU A 6 8.32 18.44 -10.33
CA LEU A 6 8.06 18.59 -8.92
C LEU A 6 7.39 19.95 -8.67
N LYS A 7 6.14 19.93 -8.23
CA LYS A 7 5.41 21.12 -7.81
C LYS A 7 5.77 21.46 -6.36
N GLY A 8 5.17 22.53 -5.84
CA GLY A 8 5.31 22.90 -4.43
C GLY A 8 4.95 21.76 -3.48
N ARG A 9 5.58 21.75 -2.31
CA ARG A 9 5.38 20.75 -1.25
C ARG A 9 5.68 19.30 -1.69
N GLY A 10 6.57 19.13 -2.67
CA GLY A 10 7.01 17.79 -3.09
C GLY A 10 5.99 17.02 -3.92
N GLN A 11 4.96 17.68 -4.47
CA GLN A 11 3.91 17.00 -5.22
C GLN A 11 4.32 16.72 -6.67
N ILE A 12 4.04 15.51 -7.15
CA ILE A 12 4.13 15.15 -8.56
C ILE A 12 2.79 14.62 -9.06
N THR A 13 2.53 14.78 -10.35
CA THR A 13 1.38 14.17 -11.00
C THR A 13 1.81 12.91 -11.71
N ILE A 14 1.32 11.74 -11.29
CA ILE A 14 1.52 10.48 -12.00
C ILE A 14 0.70 10.52 -13.30
N PRO A 15 1.32 10.44 -14.49
CA PRO A 15 0.61 10.50 -15.76
C PRO A 15 -0.45 9.39 -15.91
N ALA A 16 -1.56 9.70 -16.58
CA ALA A 16 -2.71 8.80 -16.72
C ALA A 16 -2.33 7.42 -17.28
N LYS A 17 -1.40 7.34 -18.24
CA LYS A 17 -0.92 6.07 -18.80
C LYS A 17 -0.27 5.18 -17.75
N ILE A 18 0.49 5.75 -16.81
CA ILE A 18 1.15 4.98 -15.73
C ILE A 18 0.11 4.55 -14.69
N ARG A 19 -0.82 5.44 -14.31
CA ARG A 19 -1.90 5.08 -13.39
C ARG A 19 -2.72 3.89 -13.88
N LYS A 20 -3.11 3.89 -15.16
CA LYS A 20 -3.89 2.79 -15.76
C LYS A 20 -3.12 1.46 -15.81
N VAL A 21 -1.80 1.49 -16.00
CA VAL A 21 -0.98 0.28 -16.03
C VAL A 21 -0.78 -0.31 -14.64
N LEU A 22 -0.74 0.53 -13.62
CA LEU A 22 -0.52 0.15 -12.23
C LEU A 22 -1.81 0.09 -11.40
N ASP A 23 -2.97 0.24 -12.05
CA ASP A 23 -4.30 0.29 -11.42
C ASP A 23 -4.39 1.26 -10.22
N LEU A 24 -3.86 2.47 -10.41
CA LEU A 24 -3.78 3.50 -9.37
C LEU A 24 -4.95 4.47 -9.43
N ASP A 25 -5.80 4.41 -8.41
CA ASP A 25 -6.89 5.35 -8.18
C ASP A 25 -6.54 6.42 -7.13
N ALA A 26 -7.40 7.43 -7.03
CA ALA A 26 -7.28 8.47 -6.00
C ALA A 26 -7.36 7.83 -4.60
N GLY A 27 -6.40 8.14 -3.74
CA GLY A 27 -6.29 7.55 -2.40
C GLY A 27 -5.46 6.26 -2.33
N ALA A 28 -4.97 5.74 -3.46
CA ALA A 28 -4.04 4.61 -3.46
C ALA A 28 -2.78 4.91 -2.63
N LEU A 29 -2.37 3.94 -1.82
CA LEU A 29 -1.16 4.03 -1.03
C LEU A 29 0.05 3.56 -1.86
N LEU A 30 1.12 4.35 -1.79
CA LEU A 30 2.38 4.06 -2.44
C LEU A 30 3.48 4.05 -1.37
N GLN A 31 4.29 3.00 -1.35
CA GLN A 31 5.56 3.04 -0.64
C GLN A 31 6.54 3.90 -1.44
N VAL A 32 7.27 4.76 -0.74
CA VAL A 32 8.29 5.64 -1.32
C VAL A 32 9.65 5.29 -0.73
N GLU A 33 10.62 5.01 -1.58
CA GLU A 33 12.00 4.76 -1.17
C GLU A 33 13.01 5.42 -2.11
N VAL A 34 14.22 5.63 -1.60
CA VAL A 34 15.37 6.05 -2.42
C VAL A 34 16.23 4.83 -2.69
N SER A 35 16.36 4.44 -3.95
CA SER A 35 17.21 3.31 -4.36
C SER A 35 18.10 3.74 -5.52
N ARG A 36 19.42 3.61 -5.34
CA ARG A 36 20.45 3.93 -6.36
C ARG A 36 20.27 5.35 -6.95
N GLY A 37 20.00 6.33 -6.09
CA GLY A 37 19.80 7.73 -6.50
C GLY A 37 18.48 8.00 -7.23
N ARG A 38 17.51 7.08 -7.18
CA ARG A 38 16.19 7.22 -7.79
C ARG A 38 15.10 7.14 -6.74
N ILE A 39 14.01 7.88 -6.97
CA ILE A 39 12.76 7.69 -6.23
C ILE A 39 12.04 6.48 -6.83
N VAL A 40 11.77 5.48 -5.99
CA VAL A 40 10.96 4.32 -6.36
C VAL A 40 9.62 4.42 -5.65
N LEU A 41 8.54 4.29 -6.43
CA LEU A 41 7.16 4.27 -5.93
C LEU A 41 6.59 2.88 -6.20
N THR A 42 6.17 2.20 -5.14
CA THR A 42 5.61 0.84 -5.25
C THR A 42 4.17 0.86 -4.73
N PRO A 43 3.17 0.43 -5.53
CA PRO A 43 1.80 0.27 -5.05
C PRO A 43 1.73 -0.67 -3.84
N LEU A 44 1.04 -0.24 -2.79
CA LEU A 44 0.76 -1.07 -1.63
C LEU A 44 -0.65 -1.64 -1.76
N GLN A 45 -0.78 -2.96 -1.61
CA GLN A 45 -2.07 -3.60 -1.42
C GLN A 45 -2.44 -3.51 0.06
N VAL A 46 -3.54 -2.82 0.37
CA VAL A 46 -4.13 -2.83 1.70
C VAL A 46 -4.89 -4.15 1.84
N VAL A 47 -4.30 -5.11 2.54
CA VAL A 47 -5.05 -6.30 2.96
C VAL A 47 -5.96 -5.85 4.10
N GLN A 48 -7.28 -5.84 3.87
CA GLN A 48 -8.23 -5.66 4.96
C GLN A 48 -8.05 -6.84 5.91
N ARG A 49 -7.57 -6.55 7.13
CA ARG A 49 -7.56 -7.55 8.20
C ARG A 49 -9.00 -7.73 8.65
N THR A 50 -9.70 -8.68 8.04
CA THR A 50 -11.00 -9.13 8.55
C THR A 50 -10.78 -9.67 9.95
N GLN A 51 -11.45 -9.09 10.93
CA GLN A 51 -11.53 -9.62 12.28
C GLN A 51 -12.35 -10.91 12.21
N GLU A 52 -11.69 -12.07 12.20
CA GLU A 52 -12.31 -13.37 12.42
C GLU A 52 -11.22 -14.36 12.86
N GLU A 53 -10.73 -14.17 14.08
CA GLU A 53 -10.25 -15.29 14.91
C GLU A 53 -11.03 -15.27 16.23
N GLU A 54 -12.36 -15.28 16.13
CA GLU A 54 -13.22 -15.84 17.18
C GLU A 54 -13.38 -17.34 16.89
N GLY A 55 -13.00 -18.18 17.84
CA GLY A 55 -13.43 -19.58 17.87
C GLY A 55 -12.30 -20.60 17.95
N ARG A 56 -11.80 -20.83 19.16
CA ARG A 56 -11.70 -22.17 19.78
C ARG A 56 -11.27 -22.03 21.25
N GLY A 57 -12.26 -21.93 22.14
CA GLY A 57 -12.16 -22.63 23.43
C GLY A 57 -12.14 -24.14 23.20
N PRO A 58 -11.70 -24.95 24.18
CA PRO A 58 -12.51 -25.09 25.39
C PRO A 58 -11.73 -24.87 26.69
N GLN A 59 -12.43 -24.29 27.66
CA GLN A 59 -12.19 -24.50 29.07
C GLN A 59 -12.77 -25.88 29.43
N GLU A 60 -11.96 -26.76 30.02
CA GLU A 60 -12.31 -27.91 30.90
C GLU A 60 -11.05 -28.80 31.00
N GLY A 61 -10.57 -29.22 32.16
CA GLY A 61 -11.09 -29.10 33.50
C GLY A 61 -10.06 -29.55 34.54
N GLN A 62 -10.42 -29.33 35.79
CA GLN A 62 -9.77 -29.86 36.98
C GLN A 62 -9.44 -31.35 36.83
N ARG A 63 -8.17 -31.68 37.07
CA ARG A 63 -7.72 -32.98 37.58
C ARG A 63 -6.65 -32.59 38.59
N GLY A 64 -6.91 -32.66 39.89
CA GLY A 64 -7.21 -33.86 40.64
C GLY A 64 -6.02 -34.07 41.56
#